data_AF-A0AAP2D9R6-F1
#
_entry.id   AF-A0AAP2D9R6-F1
#
_cell.length_a   1.000
_cell.length_b   1.000
_cell.length_c   1.000
_cell.angle_alpha   90.00
_cell.angle_beta   90.00
_cell.angle_gamma   90.00
#
_symmetry.space_group_name_H-M   'P 1'
#
loop_
_entity.id
_entity.type
_entity.pdbx_description
1 polymer ?
#
loop_
_entity_poly.entity_id
_entity_poly.type
_entity_poly.pdbx_seq_one_letter_code
_entity_poly.pdbx_strand_id
1 'polypeptide(L)' 'MSVIQRLQAPTPRFFKVLRTIGLSLVAASGALVASPIALPAAIVSLAGYLAVAGSVVTAVSQTAVEKEGE' A
#
# COMPACT_ATOMS: atom_id res chain seq x y z
N MET A 1 0.41 -20.86 10.70
CA MET A 1 1.23 -20.30 9.61
C MET A 1 2.12 -19.19 10.17
N SER A 2 3.43 -19.26 9.96
CA SER A 2 4.34 -18.14 10.22
C SER A 2 4.06 -16.98 9.25
N VAL A 3 4.56 -15.77 9.54
CA VAL A 3 4.39 -14.61 8.65
C VAL A 3 4.93 -14.89 7.25
N ILE A 4 6.07 -15.59 7.17
CA ILE A 4 6.68 -16.00 5.90
C ILE A 4 5.77 -16.94 5.10
N GLN A 5 5.08 -17.86 5.78
CA GLN A 5 4.12 -18.76 5.14
C GLN A 5 2.86 -18.02 4.66
N ARG A 6 2.43 -16.98 5.39
CA ARG A 6 1.29 -16.14 4.97
C ARG A 6 1.57 -15.34 3.70
N LEU A 7 2.80 -14.85 3.53
CA LEU A 7 3.20 -14.09 2.33
C LEU A 7 3.26 -14.96 1.07
N GLN A 8 3.50 -16.26 1.21
CA GLN A 8 3.54 -17.22 0.11
C GLN A 8 2.16 -17.83 -0.20
N ALA A 9 1.21 -17.68 0.70
CA ALA A 9 -0.14 -18.19 0.51
C ALA A 9 -0.93 -17.31 -0.47
N PRO A 10 -1.92 -17.87 -1.18
CA PRO A 10 -2.75 -17.10 -2.10
C PRO A 10 -3.47 -15.98 -1.34
N THR A 11 -3.43 -14.78 -1.91
CA THR A 11 -4.06 -13.59 -1.35
C THR A 11 -5.48 -13.45 -1.90
N PRO A 12 -6.51 -13.16 -1.08
CA PRO A 12 -7.88 -13.02 -1.56
C PRO A 12 -8.03 -11.92 -2.61
N ARG A 13 -9.00 -12.08 -3.54
CA ARG A 13 -9.23 -11.11 -4.64
C ARG A 13 -9.40 -9.67 -4.12
N PHE A 14 -10.14 -9.49 -3.02
CA PHE A 14 -10.32 -8.17 -2.39
C PHE A 14 -8.99 -7.52 -1.97
N PHE A 15 -8.12 -8.26 -1.25
CA PHE A 15 -6.83 -7.74 -0.79
C PHE A 15 -5.82 -7.54 -1.92
N LYS A 16 -5.91 -8.32 -3.01
CA LYS A 16 -5.14 -8.05 -4.23
C LYS A 16 -5.48 -6.68 -4.81
N VAL A 17 -6.76 -6.33 -4.89
CA VAL A 17 -7.20 -5.00 -5.36
C VAL A 17 -6.74 -3.91 -4.40
N LEU A 18 -6.92 -4.12 -3.09
CA LEU A 18 -6.49 -3.16 -2.06
C LEU A 18 -4.98 -2.91 -2.08
N ARG A 19 -4.17 -3.95 -2.31
CA ARG A 19 -2.71 -3.84 -2.49
C ARG A 19 -2.36 -2.97 -3.69
N THR A 20 -3.03 -3.15 -4.83
CA THR A 20 -2.80 -2.34 -6.03
C THR A 20 -3.14 -0.87 -5.79
N ILE A 21 -4.23 -0.60 -5.07
CA ILE A 21 -4.59 0.76 -4.64
C ILE A 21 -3.54 1.33 -3.69
N GLY A 22 -3.10 0.57 -2.69
CA GLY A 22 -2.04 1.01 -1.77
C GLY A 22 -0.74 1.34 -2.50
N LEU A 23 -0.35 0.52 -3.47
CA LEU A 23 0.84 0.74 -4.30
C LEU A 23 0.72 1.98 -5.19
N SER A 24 -0.45 2.26 -5.76
CA SER A 24 -0.65 3.47 -6.56
C SER A 24 -0.60 4.74 -5.71
N LEU A 25 -1.12 4.69 -4.48
CA LEU A 25 -0.99 5.78 -3.51
C LEU A 25 0.47 6.02 -3.13
N VAL A 26 1.24 4.97 -2.85
CA VAL A 26 2.68 5.09 -2.55
C VAL A 26 3.43 5.67 -3.74
N ALA A 27 3.14 5.22 -4.97
CA ALA A 27 3.76 5.73 -6.18
C ALA A 27 3.46 7.23 -6.40
N ALA A 28 2.19 7.64 -6.23
CA ALA A 28 1.79 9.05 -6.33
C ALA A 28 2.49 9.91 -5.26
N SER A 29 2.58 9.42 -4.03
CA SER A 29 3.26 10.10 -2.93
C SER A 29 4.75 10.24 -3.21
N GLY A 30 5.40 9.17 -3.68
CA GLY A 30 6.80 9.18 -4.06
C GLY A 30 7.09 10.16 -5.20
N ALA A 31 6.20 10.23 -6.20
CA ALA A 31 6.31 11.19 -7.29
C ALA A 31 6.18 12.64 -6.81
N LEU A 32 5.25 12.93 -5.88
CA LEU A 32 5.08 14.26 -5.30
C LEU A 32 6.30 14.68 -4.47
N VAL A 33 6.88 13.77 -3.69
CA VAL A 33 8.06 14.06 -2.87
C VAL A 33 9.34 14.17 -3.70
N ALA A 34 9.47 13.38 -4.77
CA ALA A 34 10.60 13.42 -5.69
C ALA A 34 10.54 14.58 -6.70
N SER A 35 9.49 15.39 -6.65
CA SER A 35 9.34 16.62 -7.44
C SER A 35 10.56 17.53 -7.24
N PRO A 36 11.27 17.96 -8.32
CA PRO A 36 12.37 18.93 -8.20
C PRO A 36 11.88 20.36 -7.97
N ILE A 37 10.57 20.58 -7.99
CA ILE A 37 9.92 21.88 -7.87
C ILE A 37 9.42 22.07 -6.44
N ALA A 38 9.62 23.25 -5.87
CA ALA A 38 9.10 23.60 -4.55
C ALA A 38 7.57 23.60 -4.57
N LEU A 39 6.98 22.51 -4.06
CA LEU A 39 5.54 22.39 -3.88
C LEU A 39 5.11 23.08 -2.58
N PRO A 40 3.91 23.70 -2.54
CA PRO A 40 3.34 24.21 -1.30
C PRO A 40 3.32 23.16 -0.19
N ALA A 41 3.59 23.58 1.06
CA ALA A 41 3.68 22.69 2.21
C ALA A 41 2.45 21.78 2.38
N ALA A 42 1.25 22.29 2.09
CA ALA A 42 0.02 21.51 2.14
C ALA A 42 0.03 20.28 1.21
N ILE A 43 0.63 20.38 0.02
CA ILE A 43 0.74 19.28 -0.95
C ILE A 43 1.74 18.24 -0.44
N VAL A 44 2.87 18.69 0.11
CA VAL A 44 3.88 17.79 0.68
C VAL A 44 3.33 17.04 1.90
N SER A 45 2.57 17.72 2.77
CA SER A 45 1.89 17.07 3.89
C SER A 45 0.86 16.04 3.41
N LEU A 46 0.09 16.35 2.37
CA LEU A 46 -0.84 15.39 1.77
C LEU A 46 -0.10 14.16 1.22
N ALA A 47 1.01 14.35 0.52
CA ALA A 47 1.86 13.27 0.03
C ALA A 47 2.38 12.39 1.18
N GLY A 48 2.75 13.00 2.31
CA GLY A 48 3.13 12.26 3.52
C GLY A 48 2.02 11.34 4.03
N TYR A 49 0.78 11.85 4.14
CA TYR A 49 -0.36 11.03 4.56
C TYR A 49 -0.70 9.91 3.58
N LEU A 50 -0.63 10.20 2.28
CA LEU A 50 -0.86 9.20 1.23
C LEU A 50 0.21 8.10 1.27
N ALA A 51 1.46 8.43 1.55
CA ALA A 51 2.54 7.45 1.70
C ALA A 51 2.28 6.53 2.90
N VAL A 52 1.90 7.09 4.05
CA VAL A 52 1.56 6.31 5.25
C VAL A 52 0.37 5.39 4.96
N ALA A 53 -0.73 5.93 4.45
CA ALA A 53 -1.93 5.16 4.15
C ALA A 53 -1.64 4.02 3.15
N GLY A 54 -0.95 4.34 2.05
CA GLY A 54 -0.58 3.37 1.03
C GLY A 54 0.34 2.27 1.56
N SER A 55 1.29 2.60 2.43
CA SER A 55 2.20 1.63 3.05
C SER A 55 1.47 0.64 3.96
N VAL A 56 0.58 1.14 4.82
CA VAL A 56 -0.21 0.32 5.76
C VAL A 56 -1.14 -0.61 5.00
N VAL A 57 -1.92 -0.08 4.06
CA VAL A 57 -2.84 -0.88 3.24
C VAL A 57 -2.08 -1.95 2.46
N THR A 58 -0.95 -1.60 1.86
CA THR A 58 -0.12 -2.54 1.10
C THR A 58 0.44 -3.65 1.99
N ALA A 59 0.99 -3.31 3.16
CA ALA A 59 1.57 -4.28 4.09
C ALA A 59 0.49 -5.23 4.63
N VAL A 60 -0.64 -4.70 5.10
CA VAL A 60 -1.76 -5.51 5.62
C VAL A 60 -2.29 -6.44 4.53
N SER A 61 -2.47 -5.92 3.31
CA SER A 61 -3.01 -6.70 2.19
C SER A 61 -2.11 -7.87 1.78
N GLN A 62 -0.80 -7.79 1.99
CA GLN A 62 0.13 -8.89 1.72
C GLN A 62 0.07 -9.99 2.78
N THR A 63 -0.34 -9.66 4.00
CA THR A 63 -0.45 -10.63 5.11
C THR A 63 -1.80 -11.35 5.18
N ALA A 64 -2.75 -10.93 4.34
CA ALA A 64 -4.06 -11.55 4.19
C ALA A 64 -3.94 -12.85 3.39
N VAL A 65 -4.53 -13.92 3.91
CA VAL A 65 -4.49 -15.26 3.30
C VAL A 65 -5.90 -15.67 2.92
N GLU A 66 -6.07 -16.25 1.74
CA GLU A 66 -7.31 -16.90 1.34
C GLU A 66 -7.63 -18.04 2.31
N LYS A 67 -8.82 -17.98 2.92
CA LYS A 67 -9.30 -19.06 3.77
C LYS A 67 -9.77 -20.15 2.82
N GLU A 68 -9.10 -21.31 2.82
CA GLU A 68 -9.55 -22.45 2.04
C GLU A 68 -10.81 -23.03 2.72
N GLY A 69 -11.97 -22.80 2.10
CA GLY A 69 -13.28 -23.28 2.57
C GLY A 69 -14.15 -22.22 3.26
N GLU A 70 -14.60 -21.23 2.49
CA GLU A 70 -15.98 -20.69 2.41
C GLU A 70 -16.12 -19.87 1.13
#